data_AF-A0A1H4FX11-F1
#
_entry.id   AF-A0A1H4FX11-F1
#
_cell.length_a   1.000
_cell.length_b   1.000
_cell.length_c   1.000
_cell.angle_alpha   90.00
_cell.angle_beta   90.00
_cell.angle_gamma   90.00
#
_symmetry.space_group_name_H-M   'P 1'
#
loop_
_entity.id
_entity.type
_entity.pdbx_description
1 polymer ?
#
loop_
_entity_poly.entity_id
_entity_poly.type
_entity_poly.pdbx_seq_one_letter_code
_entity_poly.pdbx_strand_id
1 'polypeptide(L)'
;MSECPKCQSRNVKQNSFFEHHNLNECLDCKSIFTSKFEDCCLNPDTILVIEHCSNNRTRLFKQCSKCGGAFRNIQFAFKTHGNLFESEFSQINFDNWKKKKSDENKIISEYFDVFRKSKFYSYYKYLKSAEWKIIRDKVIERDNGICLYCKTKPAQEVHHKHYRTIYKEKIDDLESVCSDCHRAIHKSVFSEVLKGH
;
A
#
# COMPACT_ATOMS: atom_id res chain seq x y z
N MET A 1 1.95 8.44 -8.68
CA MET A 1 0.74 8.12 -7.90
C MET A 1 0.81 6.65 -7.55
N SER A 2 0.71 6.31 -6.26
CA SER A 2 0.75 4.93 -5.80
C SER A 2 -0.51 4.18 -6.26
N GLU A 3 -0.33 2.99 -6.84
CA GLU A 3 -1.44 2.12 -7.26
C GLU A 3 -1.62 1.00 -6.24
N CYS A 4 -2.87 0.68 -5.91
CA CYS A 4 -3.16 -0.42 -5.01
C CYS A 4 -2.76 -1.76 -5.67
N PRO A 5 -1.82 -2.53 -5.10
CA PRO A 5 -1.36 -3.80 -5.70
C PRO A 5 -2.45 -4.88 -5.74
N LYS A 6 -3.57 -4.65 -5.05
CA LYS A 6 -4.67 -5.62 -4.91
C LYS A 6 -5.82 -5.36 -5.88
N CYS A 7 -6.20 -4.10 -6.10
CA CYS A 7 -7.35 -3.75 -6.94
C CYS A 7 -7.03 -2.74 -8.04
N GLN A 8 -5.77 -2.35 -8.20
CA GLN A 8 -5.28 -1.40 -9.21
C GLN A 8 -5.89 0.00 -9.11
N SER A 9 -6.67 0.26 -8.04
CA SER A 9 -7.20 1.60 -7.78
C SER A 9 -6.07 2.57 -7.46
N ARG A 10 -6.18 3.77 -8.02
CA ARG A 10 -5.33 4.92 -7.71
C ARG A 10 -5.86 5.76 -6.55
N ASN A 11 -7.02 5.40 -6.00
CA ASN A 11 -7.60 6.04 -4.82
C ASN A 11 -6.89 5.54 -3.56
N VAL A 12 -5.66 6.00 -3.37
CA VAL A 12 -4.75 5.56 -2.29
C VAL A 12 -4.42 6.74 -1.39
N LYS A 13 -4.72 6.57 -0.10
CA LYS A 13 -4.25 7.47 0.96
C LYS A 13 -2.86 7.03 1.40
N GLN A 14 -1.87 7.89 1.19
CA GLN A 14 -0.52 7.67 1.67
C GLN A 14 -0.35 8.30 3.06
N ASN A 15 0.18 7.53 4.00
CA ASN A 15 0.58 7.98 5.32
C ASN A 15 2.12 7.90 5.42
N SER A 16 2.77 9.05 5.31
CA SER A 16 4.25 9.18 5.29
C SER A 16 4.81 9.37 6.70
N PHE A 17 4.53 8.44 7.61
CA PHE A 17 5.06 8.50 8.99
C PHE A 17 6.51 8.00 9.11
N PHE A 18 6.96 7.15 8.17
CA PHE A 18 8.29 6.54 8.21
C PHE A 18 9.24 7.22 7.22
N GLU A 19 10.54 7.19 7.53
CA GLU A 19 11.56 7.84 6.71
C GLU A 19 11.93 6.98 5.48
N HIS A 20 11.83 5.65 5.58
CA HIS A 20 12.26 4.69 4.55
C HIS A 20 11.11 3.86 3.94
N HIS A 21 9.88 4.10 4.39
CA HIS A 21 8.69 3.40 3.93
C HIS A 21 7.51 4.36 3.83
N ASN A 22 6.62 4.15 2.86
CA ASN A 22 5.27 4.70 2.97
C ASN A 22 4.30 3.59 3.36
N LEU A 23 3.39 3.91 4.28
CA LEU A 23 2.22 3.09 4.54
C LEU A 23 1.06 3.64 3.72
N ASN A 24 0.46 2.80 2.88
CA ASN A 24 -0.60 3.18 1.96
C ASN A 24 -1.88 2.44 2.30
N GLU A 25 -3.00 3.14 2.29
CA GLU A 25 -4.35 2.57 2.42
C GLU A 25 -5.12 2.82 1.12
N CYS A 26 -5.60 1.76 0.47
CA CYS A 26 -6.52 1.91 -0.64
C CYS A 26 -7.90 2.31 -0.12
N LEU A 27 -8.44 3.46 -0.52
CA LEU A 27 -9.73 3.92 -0.02
C LEU A 27 -10.91 3.14 -0.60
N ASP A 28 -10.73 2.47 -1.75
CA ASP A 28 -11.77 1.66 -2.41
C ASP A 28 -11.87 0.25 -1.81
N CYS A 29 -10.75 -0.45 -1.61
CA CYS A 29 -10.76 -1.84 -1.10
C CYS A 29 -10.16 -2.00 0.30
N LYS A 30 -9.80 -0.88 0.94
CA LYS A 30 -9.30 -0.78 2.32
C LYS A 30 -8.06 -1.63 2.63
N SER A 31 -7.33 -2.04 1.58
CA SER A 31 -6.07 -2.77 1.77
C SER A 31 -4.98 -1.82 2.19
N ILE A 32 -4.22 -2.24 3.20
CA ILE A 32 -3.00 -1.58 3.62
C ILE A 32 -1.81 -2.26 2.94
N PHE A 33 -0.88 -1.48 2.41
CA PHE A 33 0.34 -1.97 1.76
C PHE A 33 1.48 -0.95 1.92
N THR A 34 2.73 -1.38 1.74
CA THR A 34 3.88 -0.49 1.83
C THR A 34 4.57 -0.29 0.49
N SER A 35 5.16 0.88 0.31
CA SER A 35 6.15 1.13 -0.74
C SER A 35 7.49 1.45 -0.08
N LYS A 36 8.57 0.83 -0.54
CA LYS A 36 9.91 0.91 0.05
C LYS A 36 10.80 1.88 -0.72
N PHE A 37 11.66 2.58 -0.01
CA PHE A 37 12.80 3.29 -0.58
C PHE A 37 14.05 2.45 -0.37
N GLU A 38 14.51 1.77 -1.43
CA GLU A 38 15.59 0.79 -1.33
C GLU A 38 16.92 1.43 -0.95
N ASP A 39 17.28 2.53 -1.63
CA ASP A 39 18.60 3.14 -1.56
C ASP A 39 18.69 4.34 -0.60
N CYS A 40 17.55 4.93 -0.17
CA CYS A 40 17.53 6.19 0.56
C CYS A 40 16.24 6.43 1.38
N CYS A 41 16.06 7.66 1.88
CA CYS A 41 14.85 8.14 2.55
C CYS A 41 13.90 8.86 1.58
N LEU A 42 12.71 9.23 2.07
CA LEU A 42 11.66 9.93 1.30
C LEU A 42 12.13 11.27 0.70
N ASN A 43 13.02 11.98 1.38
CA ASN A 43 13.54 13.29 0.98
C ASN A 43 15.07 13.28 0.93
N PRO A 44 15.66 12.65 -0.10
CA PRO A 44 17.09 12.47 -0.19
C PRO A 44 17.80 13.81 -0.37
N ASP A 45 18.93 13.98 0.32
CA ASP A 45 19.89 15.06 0.11
C ASP A 45 21.24 14.43 -0.14
N THR A 46 21.66 14.38 -1.40
CA THR A 46 22.72 13.47 -1.84
C THR A 46 23.95 14.22 -2.26
N ILE A 47 25.09 13.76 -1.76
CA ILE A 47 26.42 14.20 -2.15
C ILE A 47 27.14 13.10 -2.94
N LEU A 48 28.04 13.49 -3.84
CA LEU A 48 28.89 12.51 -4.54
C LEU A 48 30.04 12.08 -3.63
N VAL A 49 30.19 10.78 -3.39
CA VAL A 49 31.22 10.23 -2.49
C VAL A 49 32.15 9.24 -3.19
N ILE A 50 33.35 9.12 -2.64
CA ILE A 50 34.38 8.16 -3.05
C ILE A 50 34.52 7.03 -2.03
N GLU A 51 34.57 5.77 -2.48
CA GLU A 51 34.83 4.59 -1.68
C GLU A 51 36.08 3.86 -2.18
N HIS A 52 37.05 3.63 -1.29
CA HIS A 52 38.24 2.82 -1.54
C HIS A 52 37.98 1.36 -1.14
N CYS A 53 37.94 0.45 -2.11
CA CYS A 53 37.71 -0.97 -1.88
C CYS A 53 39.01 -1.71 -1.54
N SER A 54 38.91 -2.84 -0.86
CA SER A 54 40.03 -3.69 -0.43
C SER A 54 40.92 -4.23 -1.56
N ASN A 55 40.47 -4.14 -2.81
CA ASN A 55 41.18 -4.57 -4.02
C ASN A 55 41.80 -3.39 -4.80
N ASN A 56 42.09 -2.27 -4.11
CA ASN A 56 42.57 -1.01 -4.70
C ASN A 56 41.64 -0.42 -5.79
N ARG A 57 40.39 -0.88 -5.87
CA ARG A 57 39.40 -0.25 -6.76
C ARG A 57 38.73 0.91 -6.03
N THR A 58 38.38 1.92 -6.81
CA THR A 58 37.62 3.06 -6.32
C THR A 58 36.24 3.05 -6.95
N ARG A 59 35.23 3.43 -6.16
CA ARG A 59 33.86 3.63 -6.64
C ARG A 59 33.42 5.05 -6.33
N LEU A 60 32.71 5.66 -7.29
CA LEU A 60 32.03 6.94 -7.11
C LEU A 60 30.53 6.70 -7.20
N PHE A 61 29.79 7.10 -6.18
CA PHE A 61 28.33 6.99 -6.11
C PHE A 61 27.78 8.06 -5.17
N LYS A 62 26.45 8.19 -5.11
CA LYS A 62 25.81 9.16 -4.22
C LYS A 62 25.55 8.57 -2.84
N GLN A 63 25.85 9.32 -1.80
CA GLN A 63 25.40 9.05 -0.42
C GLN A 63 24.52 10.20 0.06
N CYS A 64 23.46 9.87 0.79
CA CYS A 64 22.60 10.86 1.41
C CYS A 64 23.24 11.43 2.67
N SER A 65 23.44 12.74 2.71
CA SER A 65 23.96 13.49 3.86
C SER A 65 23.00 13.44 5.06
N LYS A 66 21.69 13.34 4.82
CA LYS A 66 20.65 13.30 5.85
C LYS A 66 20.47 11.94 6.50
N CYS A 67 20.20 10.91 5.70
CA CYS A 67 19.83 9.59 6.23
C CYS A 67 20.98 8.58 6.21
N GLY A 68 22.04 8.81 5.43
CA GLY A 68 23.18 7.90 5.28
C GLY A 68 23.02 6.82 4.20
N GLY A 69 21.83 6.69 3.60
CA GLY A 69 21.56 5.76 2.49
C GLY A 69 22.44 6.04 1.27
N ALA A 70 22.73 5.01 0.47
CA ALA A 70 23.70 5.11 -0.62
C ALA A 70 23.22 4.44 -1.91
N PHE A 71 23.36 5.16 -3.02
CA PHE A 71 22.93 4.74 -4.35
C PHE A 71 24.04 3.93 -5.05
N ARG A 72 24.47 2.83 -4.44
CA ARG A 72 25.62 2.03 -4.91
C ARG A 72 25.42 1.37 -6.28
N ASN A 73 24.15 1.23 -6.70
CA ASN A 73 23.78 0.72 -8.02
C ASN A 73 23.98 1.75 -9.14
N ILE A 74 24.12 3.04 -8.80
CA ILE A 74 24.33 4.14 -9.75
C ILE A 74 25.77 4.62 -9.58
N GLN A 75 26.68 4.05 -10.37
CA GLN A 75 28.10 4.37 -10.32
C GLN A 75 28.47 5.43 -11.36
N PHE A 76 29.39 6.32 -10.99
CA PHE A 76 29.90 7.39 -11.85
C PHE A 76 31.31 7.08 -12.32
N ALA A 77 31.61 7.45 -13.56
CA ALA A 77 32.94 7.25 -14.13
C ALA A 77 33.95 8.21 -13.50
N PHE A 78 35.06 7.67 -12.99
CA PHE A 78 36.12 8.45 -12.34
C PHE A 78 36.76 9.48 -13.29
N LYS A 79 36.93 9.15 -14.57
CA LYS A 79 37.50 10.06 -15.58
C LYS A 79 36.72 11.39 -15.70
N THR A 80 35.41 11.36 -15.48
CA THR A 80 34.53 12.52 -15.66
C THR A 80 34.10 13.16 -14.33
N HIS A 81 34.09 12.40 -13.23
CA HIS A 81 33.55 12.84 -11.95
C HIS A 81 34.56 12.81 -10.79
N GLY A 82 35.80 12.40 -11.05
CA GLY A 82 36.83 12.21 -10.02
C GLY A 82 37.24 13.47 -9.26
N ASN A 83 36.98 14.67 -9.81
CA ASN A 83 37.23 15.94 -9.12
C ASN A 83 35.95 16.56 -8.52
N LEU A 84 34.80 15.89 -8.66
CA LEU A 84 33.49 16.39 -8.25
C LEU A 84 32.98 15.72 -6.97
N PHE A 85 33.72 14.77 -6.39
CA PHE A 85 33.30 14.16 -5.13
C PHE A 85 33.46 15.17 -4.00
N GLU A 86 32.51 15.16 -3.08
CA GLU A 86 32.42 16.11 -1.98
C GLU A 86 33.05 15.55 -0.70
N SER A 87 33.02 14.22 -0.53
CA SER A 87 33.62 13.56 0.63
C SER A 87 33.95 12.08 0.37
N GLU A 88 34.66 11.48 1.31
CA GLU A 88 34.72 10.02 1.41
C GLU A 88 33.35 9.45 1.81
N PHE A 89 33.11 8.19 1.42
CA PHE A 89 31.93 7.44 1.82
C PHE A 89 31.94 7.17 3.33
N SER A 90 30.88 7.60 4.02
CA SER A 90 30.72 7.36 5.45
C SER A 90 30.08 6.01 5.73
N GLN A 91 30.91 5.02 6.08
CA GLN A 91 30.44 3.69 6.49
C GLN A 91 29.57 3.77 7.75
N ILE A 92 29.92 4.65 8.71
CA ILE A 92 29.16 4.86 9.94
C ILE A 92 27.74 5.33 9.64
N ASN A 93 27.58 6.34 8.76
CA ASN A 93 26.26 6.84 8.39
C ASN A 93 25.44 5.78 7.65
N PHE A 94 26.09 4.97 6.80
CA PHE A 94 25.43 3.89 6.08
C PHE A 94 24.98 2.76 7.00
N ASP A 95 25.75 2.41 8.02
CA ASP A 95 25.33 1.38 8.99
C ASP A 95 24.22 1.89 9.91
N ASN A 96 24.26 3.18 10.29
CA ASN A 96 23.14 3.84 10.98
C ASN A 96 21.86 3.81 10.14
N TRP A 97 21.97 4.11 8.83
CA TRP A 97 20.86 4.00 7.88
C TRP A 97 20.28 2.58 7.84
N LYS A 98 21.12 1.55 7.70
CA LYS A 98 20.67 0.15 7.70
C LYS A 98 19.92 -0.21 8.98
N LYS A 99 20.45 0.22 10.14
CA LYS A 99 19.83 -0.04 11.43
C LYS A 99 18.45 0.62 11.51
N LYS A 100 18.33 1.92 11.18
CA LYS A 100 17.04 2.62 11.13
C LYS A 100 16.04 1.94 10.20
N LYS A 101 16.46 1.59 8.98
CA LYS A 101 15.63 0.87 8.00
C LYS A 101 15.15 -0.47 8.56
N SER A 102 16.02 -1.21 9.27
CA SER A 102 15.66 -2.47 9.93
C SER A 102 14.65 -2.28 11.06
N ASP A 103 14.84 -1.28 11.90
CA ASP A 103 13.95 -1.00 13.03
C ASP A 103 12.57 -0.51 12.54
N GLU A 104 12.50 0.32 11.50
CA GLU A 104 11.23 0.66 10.84
C GLU A 104 10.51 -0.57 10.28
N ASN A 105 11.22 -1.51 9.66
CA ASN A 105 10.62 -2.74 9.15
C ASN A 105 9.96 -3.56 10.26
N LYS A 106 10.55 -3.59 11.47
CA LYS A 106 9.94 -4.26 12.63
C LYS A 106 8.64 -3.57 13.05
N ILE A 107 8.65 -2.23 13.19
CA ILE A 107 7.46 -1.45 13.54
C ILE A 107 6.34 -1.66 12.52
N ILE A 108 6.68 -1.66 11.23
CA ILE A 108 5.73 -1.92 10.15
C ILE A 108 5.17 -3.34 10.26
N SER A 109 6.01 -4.34 10.54
CA SER A 109 5.56 -5.70 10.75
C SER A 109 4.55 -5.81 11.90
N GLU A 110 4.87 -5.19 13.04
CA GLU A 110 3.99 -5.14 14.21
C GLU A 110 2.65 -4.47 13.88
N TYR A 111 2.68 -3.34 13.16
CA TYR A 111 1.48 -2.67 12.68
C TYR A 111 0.61 -3.58 11.80
N PHE A 112 1.24 -4.31 10.86
CA PHE A 112 0.53 -5.28 10.03
C PHE A 112 -0.03 -6.44 10.83
N ASP A 113 0.64 -6.90 11.89
CA ASP A 113 0.13 -7.98 12.74
C ASP A 113 -1.08 -7.55 13.55
N VAL A 114 -1.08 -6.31 14.06
CA VAL A 114 -2.28 -5.71 14.66
C VAL A 114 -3.41 -5.64 13.64
N PHE A 115 -3.13 -5.15 12.42
CA PHE A 115 -4.12 -5.10 11.35
C PHE A 115 -4.66 -6.49 10.99
N ARG A 116 -3.80 -7.51 10.88
CA ARG A 116 -4.19 -8.90 10.60
C ARG A 116 -5.07 -9.52 11.69
N LYS A 117 -4.99 -9.01 12.92
CA LYS A 117 -5.86 -9.42 14.04
C LYS A 117 -7.15 -8.60 14.12
N SER A 118 -7.29 -7.53 13.33
CA SER A 118 -8.46 -6.67 13.37
C SER A 118 -9.71 -7.35 12.79
N LYS A 119 -10.89 -6.94 13.28
CA LYS A 119 -12.20 -7.36 12.73
C LYS A 119 -12.31 -7.04 11.24
N PHE A 120 -11.72 -5.92 10.81
CA PHE A 120 -11.69 -5.51 9.42
C PHE A 120 -10.98 -6.55 8.53
N TYR A 121 -9.81 -7.03 8.95
CA TYR A 121 -9.07 -8.03 8.19
C TYR A 121 -9.78 -9.40 8.18
N SER A 122 -10.40 -9.80 9.29
CA SER A 122 -11.22 -11.01 9.35
C SER A 122 -12.40 -10.93 8.38
N TYR A 123 -13.11 -9.80 8.35
CA TYR A 123 -14.20 -9.57 7.40
C TYR A 123 -13.71 -9.59 5.95
N TYR A 124 -12.57 -8.95 5.67
CA TYR A 124 -11.96 -9.00 4.36
C TYR A 124 -11.55 -10.42 3.92
N LYS A 125 -10.99 -11.23 4.83
CA LYS A 125 -10.69 -12.65 4.57
C LYS A 125 -11.95 -13.43 4.23
N TYR A 126 -13.03 -13.18 4.98
CA TYR A 126 -14.33 -13.78 4.70
C TYR A 126 -14.86 -13.41 3.31
N LEU A 127 -14.80 -12.14 2.90
CA LEU A 127 -15.19 -11.73 1.54
C LEU A 127 -14.35 -12.36 0.42
N LYS A 128 -13.24 -13.02 0.74
CA LYS A 128 -12.40 -13.79 -0.19
C LYS A 128 -12.59 -15.30 -0.09
N SER A 129 -13.42 -15.76 0.84
CA SER A 129 -13.58 -17.16 1.12
C SER A 129 -14.47 -17.84 0.07
N ALA A 130 -14.38 -19.17 -0.01
CA ALA A 130 -15.21 -19.95 -0.92
C ALA A 130 -16.70 -19.84 -0.54
N GLU A 131 -16.98 -19.77 0.76
CA GLU A 131 -18.32 -19.62 1.32
C GLU A 131 -18.96 -18.31 0.85
N TRP A 132 -18.26 -17.18 0.98
CA TRP A 132 -18.77 -15.90 0.48
C TRP A 132 -18.94 -15.91 -1.04
N LYS A 133 -18.01 -16.55 -1.78
CA LYS A 133 -18.14 -16.67 -3.24
C LYS A 133 -19.44 -17.39 -3.62
N ILE A 134 -19.79 -18.48 -2.95
CA ILE A 134 -21.05 -19.21 -3.18
C ILE A 134 -22.27 -18.31 -2.89
N ILE A 135 -22.26 -17.57 -1.78
CA ILE A 135 -23.36 -16.64 -1.45
C ILE A 135 -23.48 -15.54 -2.50
N ARG A 136 -22.35 -14.93 -2.87
CA ARG A 136 -22.26 -13.88 -3.89
C ARG A 136 -22.83 -14.36 -5.23
N ASP A 137 -22.41 -15.53 -5.69
CA ASP A 137 -22.81 -16.06 -6.99
C ASP A 137 -24.32 -16.36 -7.01
N LYS A 138 -24.89 -16.88 -5.91
CA LYS A 138 -26.36 -17.06 -5.77
C LYS A 138 -27.14 -15.75 -5.81
N VAL A 139 -26.65 -14.68 -5.20
CA VAL A 139 -27.30 -13.36 -5.23
C VAL A 139 -27.28 -12.79 -6.65
N ILE A 140 -26.15 -12.91 -7.35
CA ILE A 140 -26.01 -12.47 -8.74
C ILE A 140 -26.95 -13.28 -9.65
N GLU A 141 -27.01 -14.60 -9.47
CA GLU A 141 -27.90 -15.49 -10.21
C GLU A 141 -29.39 -15.15 -9.98
N ARG A 142 -29.81 -14.96 -8.72
CA ARG A 142 -31.18 -14.52 -8.36
C ARG A 142 -31.59 -13.26 -9.12
N ASP A 143 -30.67 -12.33 -9.27
CA ASP A 143 -30.90 -11.03 -9.92
C ASP A 143 -30.63 -11.06 -11.44
N ASN A 144 -30.55 -12.26 -12.04
CA ASN A 144 -30.29 -12.49 -13.46
C ASN A 144 -28.97 -11.88 -13.98
N GLY A 145 -27.98 -11.71 -13.11
CA GLY A 145 -26.68 -11.15 -13.48
C GLY A 145 -26.68 -9.66 -13.82
N ILE A 146 -27.77 -8.93 -13.56
CA ILE A 146 -27.94 -7.52 -13.92
C ILE A 146 -28.02 -6.65 -12.66
N CYS A 147 -27.34 -5.50 -12.68
CA CYS A 147 -27.37 -4.56 -11.58
C CYS A 147 -28.79 -4.12 -11.23
N LEU A 148 -29.19 -4.26 -9.97
CA LEU A 148 -30.55 -3.94 -9.53
C LEU A 148 -30.91 -2.45 -9.59
N TYR A 149 -29.93 -1.54 -9.62
CA TYR A 149 -30.14 -0.10 -9.58
C TYR A 149 -30.21 0.50 -10.98
N CYS A 150 -29.12 0.35 -11.77
CA CYS A 150 -29.08 0.94 -13.11
C CYS A 150 -29.77 0.10 -14.19
N LYS A 151 -30.02 -1.19 -13.93
CA LYS A 151 -30.65 -2.16 -14.84
C LYS A 151 -30.01 -2.29 -16.25
N THR A 152 -28.84 -1.69 -16.47
CA THR A 152 -28.19 -1.58 -17.78
C THR A 152 -26.82 -2.24 -17.85
N LYS A 153 -26.18 -2.45 -16.69
CA LYS A 153 -24.84 -3.05 -16.59
C LYS A 153 -24.92 -4.42 -15.91
N PRO A 154 -24.02 -5.35 -16.26
CA PRO A 154 -23.84 -6.58 -15.50
C PRO A 154 -23.56 -6.29 -14.03
N ALA A 155 -24.12 -7.10 -13.13
CA ALA A 155 -23.76 -7.06 -11.73
C ALA A 155 -22.37 -7.68 -11.54
N GLN A 156 -21.47 -6.91 -10.93
CA GLN A 156 -20.08 -7.33 -10.70
C GLN A 156 -19.81 -7.54 -9.20
N GLU A 157 -20.66 -6.95 -8.35
CA GLU A 157 -20.47 -6.87 -6.91
C GLU A 157 -21.80 -7.13 -6.20
N VAL A 158 -21.72 -7.45 -4.90
CA VAL A 158 -22.88 -7.64 -4.04
C VAL A 158 -22.78 -6.65 -2.89
N HIS A 159 -23.81 -5.81 -2.78
CA HIS A 159 -23.97 -4.82 -1.72
C HIS A 159 -24.72 -5.43 -0.53
N HIS A 160 -24.27 -5.13 0.69
CA HIS A 160 -25.00 -5.48 1.90
C HIS A 160 -25.98 -4.37 2.25
N LYS A 161 -27.28 -4.68 2.34
CA LYS A 161 -28.29 -3.72 2.84
C LYS A 161 -28.01 -3.31 4.28
N HIS A 162 -27.46 -4.23 5.06
CA HIS A 162 -27.00 -4.00 6.43
C HIS A 162 -25.94 -5.01 6.84
N TYR A 163 -25.25 -4.72 7.94
CA TYR A 163 -24.15 -5.52 8.46
C TYR A 163 -24.51 -6.34 9.73
N ARG A 164 -25.81 -6.53 10.04
CA ARG A 164 -26.28 -7.21 11.27
C ARG A 164 -26.02 -8.73 11.26
N THR A 165 -25.99 -9.34 10.08
CA THR A 165 -25.90 -10.79 9.86
C THR A 165 -24.57 -11.19 9.22
N ILE A 166 -23.50 -10.39 9.38
CA ILE A 166 -22.17 -10.73 8.82
C ILE A 166 -21.76 -12.15 9.25
N TYR A 167 -21.20 -12.92 8.31
CA TYR A 167 -20.82 -14.35 8.42
C TYR A 167 -21.99 -15.34 8.43
N LYS A 168 -23.24 -14.85 8.38
CA LYS A 168 -24.49 -15.64 8.32
C LYS A 168 -25.53 -14.93 7.45
N GLU A 169 -25.07 -14.30 6.38
CA GLU A 169 -25.88 -13.45 5.52
C GLU A 169 -27.00 -14.26 4.87
N LYS A 170 -28.21 -13.70 4.86
CA LYS A 170 -29.30 -14.22 4.04
C LYS A 170 -29.22 -13.59 2.66
N ILE A 171 -29.67 -14.32 1.64
CA ILE A 171 -29.70 -13.80 0.26
C ILE A 171 -30.48 -12.47 0.17
N ASP A 172 -31.53 -12.30 0.98
CA ASP A 172 -32.35 -11.08 1.01
C ASP A 172 -31.68 -9.87 1.66
N ASP A 173 -30.61 -10.09 2.44
CA ASP A 173 -29.79 -9.02 3.03
C ASP A 173 -28.87 -8.38 1.98
N LEU A 174 -28.85 -8.93 0.76
CA LEU A 174 -27.85 -8.67 -0.27
C LEU A 174 -28.48 -8.25 -1.61
N GLU A 175 -27.79 -7.37 -2.33
CA GLU A 175 -28.23 -6.83 -3.63
C GLU A 175 -27.10 -6.89 -4.65
N SER A 176 -27.37 -7.41 -5.85
CA SER A 176 -26.38 -7.40 -6.93
C SER A 176 -26.30 -6.01 -7.61
N VAL A 177 -25.08 -5.51 -7.76
CA VAL A 177 -24.81 -4.16 -8.26
C VAL A 177 -23.60 -4.13 -9.21
N CYS A 178 -23.59 -3.18 -10.13
CA CYS A 178 -22.37 -2.86 -10.89
C CYS A 178 -21.44 -2.00 -10.02
N SER A 179 -20.15 -1.95 -10.36
CA SER A 179 -19.15 -1.20 -9.58
C SER A 179 -19.47 0.28 -9.43
N ASP A 180 -20.11 0.90 -10.43
CA ASP A 180 -20.47 2.32 -10.39
C ASP A 180 -21.60 2.59 -9.40
N CYS A 181 -22.67 1.79 -9.45
CA CYS A 181 -23.77 1.89 -8.49
C CYS A 181 -23.29 1.55 -7.08
N HIS A 182 -22.45 0.53 -6.91
CA HIS A 182 -21.89 0.18 -5.61
C HIS A 182 -21.13 1.35 -4.98
N ARG A 183 -20.28 2.03 -5.76
CA ARG A 183 -19.56 3.22 -5.32
C ARG A 183 -20.48 4.39 -4.99
N ALA A 184 -21.54 4.58 -5.77
CA ALA A 184 -22.54 5.63 -5.53
C ALA A 184 -23.28 5.40 -4.20
N ILE A 185 -23.68 4.15 -3.91
CA ILE A 185 -24.34 3.78 -2.65
C ILE A 185 -23.44 4.07 -1.45
N HIS A 186 -22.16 3.67 -1.50
CA HIS A 186 -21.22 3.98 -0.40
C HIS A 186 -20.97 5.47 -0.24
N LYS A 187 -20.93 6.23 -1.34
CA LYS A 187 -20.81 7.70 -1.28
C LYS A 187 -22.05 8.37 -0.70
N SER A 188 -23.25 7.89 -1.02
CA SER A 188 -24.50 8.45 -0.49
C SER A 188 -24.71 8.10 0.97
N VAL A 189 -24.25 6.94 1.44
CA VAL A 189 -24.32 6.56 2.87
C VAL A 189 -23.25 7.27 3.71
N PHE A 190 -22.15 7.73 3.10
CA PHE A 190 -21.12 8.52 3.80
C PHE A 190 -21.64 9.86 4.36
N SER A 191 -22.79 10.38 3.90
CA SER A 191 -23.42 11.56 4.51
C SER A 191 -24.20 11.29 5.80
N GLU A 192 -24.51 10.02 6.11
CA GLU A 192 -25.26 9.66 7.32
C GLU A 192 -24.39 9.08 8.44
N VAL A 193 -23.29 8.40 8.11
CA VAL A 193 -22.39 7.82 9.14
C VAL A 193 -21.56 8.89 9.88
N LEU A 194 -21.35 10.07 9.30
CA LEU A 194 -20.66 11.20 9.97
C LEU A 194 -21.59 12.07 10.84
N LYS A 195 -22.89 11.74 10.95
CA LYS A 195 -23.83 12.43 11.85
C LYS A 195 -24.09 11.69 13.17
N GLY A 196 -23.36 10.59 13.42
CA GLY A 196 -23.53 9.74 14.60
C GLY A 196 -22.27 9.66 15.46
N HIS A 197 -21.77 10.80 15.93
CA HIS A 197 -20.95 10.92 17.13
C HIS A 197 -21.48 12.07 17.97
#